data_AF-A0A0J6WTW8-F1
#
_entry.id   AF-A0A0J6WTW8-F1
#
_cell.length_a   1.000
_cell.length_b   1.000
_cell.length_c   1.000
_cell.angle_alpha   90.00
_cell.angle_beta   90.00
_cell.angle_gamma   90.00
#
_symmetry.space_group_name_H-M   'P 1'
#
loop_
_entity.id
_entity.type
_entity.pdbx_description
1 polymer ?
#
loop_
_entity_poly.entity_id
_entity_poly.type
_entity_poly.pdbx_seq_one_letter_code
_entity_poly.pdbx_strand_id
1 'polypeptide(L)' 'MIKTYDQEFKSQAVKLAQEIGGHKAATELGLPDSTIYTWVKA' A
#
# COMPACT_ATOMS: atom_id res chain seq x y z
N MET A 1 16.22 12.47 -9.99
CA MET A 1 15.20 11.57 -10.54
C MET A 1 14.18 11.31 -9.45
N ILE A 2 12.91 11.61 -9.73
CA ILE A 2 11.79 11.52 -8.79
C ILE A 2 11.77 10.13 -8.12
N LYS A 3 11.77 10.09 -6.79
CA LYS A 3 11.44 8.88 -6.02
C LYS A 3 9.94 8.64 -6.15
N THR A 4 9.48 8.36 -7.37
CA THR A 4 8.14 7.87 -7.61
C THR A 4 8.10 6.52 -6.93
N TYR A 5 7.24 6.35 -5.93
CA TYR A 5 6.89 5.01 -5.48
C TYR A 5 6.55 4.21 -6.73
N ASP A 6 7.27 3.12 -6.93
CA ASP A 6 7.12 2.31 -8.12
C ASP A 6 5.65 1.90 -8.25
N GLN A 7 5.07 1.99 -9.44
CA GLN A 7 3.67 1.62 -9.63
C GLN A 7 3.45 0.14 -9.25
N GLU A 8 4.49 -0.69 -9.37
CA GLU A 8 4.47 -2.05 -8.83
C GLU A 8 4.35 -2.06 -7.32
N PHE A 9 5.09 -1.21 -6.60
CA PHE A 9 5.01 -1.15 -5.14
C PHE A 9 3.61 -0.75 -4.67
N LYS A 10 2.99 0.25 -5.32
CA LYS A 10 1.59 0.61 -5.03
C LYS A 10 0.63 -0.55 -5.33
N SER A 11 0.80 -1.23 -6.46
CA SER A 11 -0.06 -2.36 -6.85
C SER A 11 0.07 -3.54 -5.87
N GLN A 12 1.29 -3.87 -5.46
CA GLN A 12 1.54 -4.89 -4.44
C GLN A 12 0.92 -4.51 -3.10
N ALA A 13 1.04 -3.24 -2.70
CA ALA A 13 0.46 -2.74 -1.47
C ALA A 13 -1.07 -2.82 -1.46
N VAL A 14 -1.72 -2.44 -2.57
CA VAL A 14 -3.17 -2.54 -2.74
C VAL A 14 -3.64 -4.00 -2.79
N LYS A 15 -2.89 -4.88 -3.45
CA LYS A 15 -3.22 -6.31 -3.52
C LYS A 15 -3.10 -6.97 -2.15
N LEU A 16 -1.99 -6.74 -1.45
CA LEU A 16 -1.75 -7.24 -0.09
C LEU A 16 -2.84 -6.74 0.86
N ALA A 17 -3.19 -5.46 0.79
CA ALA A 17 -4.27 -4.88 1.60
C ALA A 17 -5.64 -5.53 1.36
N GLN A 18 -5.93 -6.01 0.15
CA GLN A 18 -7.16 -6.75 -0.15
C GLN A 18 -7.11 -8.21 0.33
N GLU A 19 -5.93 -8.84 0.31
CA GLU A 19 -5.77 -10.26 0.72
C GLU A 19 -5.71 -10.44 2.24
N ILE A 20 -4.92 -9.61 2.95
CA ILE A 20 -4.70 -9.74 4.41
C ILE A 20 -5.37 -8.65 5.24
N GLY A 21 -5.95 -7.64 4.58
CA GLY A 21 -6.55 -6.46 5.21
C GLY A 21 -5.58 -5.28 5.29
N GLY A 22 -6.08 -4.08 5.00
CA GLY A 22 -5.27 -2.85 4.86
C GLY A 22 -4.37 -2.53 6.06
N HIS A 23 -4.81 -2.83 7.28
CA HIS A 23 -4.01 -2.61 8.49
C HIS A 23 -2.80 -3.55 8.59
N LYS A 24 -2.96 -4.84 8.25
CA LYS A 24 -1.85 -5.80 8.23
C LYS A 24 -0.87 -5.49 7.10
N ALA A 25 -1.39 -5.15 5.92
CA ALA A 25 -0.56 -4.74 4.79
C ALA A 25 0.24 -3.47 5.10
N ALA A 26 -0.36 -2.49 5.79
CA ALA A 26 0.34 -1.29 6.25
C ALA A 26 1.49 -1.64 7.20
N THR A 27 1.25 -2.54 8.16
CA THR A 27 2.28 -3.00 9.11
C THR A 27 3.42 -3.75 8.42
N GLU A 28 3.12 -4.68 7.51
CA GLU A 28 4.11 -5.43 6.72
C GLU A 28 4.96 -4.51 5.83
N LEU A 29 4.34 -3.52 5.21
CA LEU A 29 5.01 -2.59 4.31
C LEU A 29 5.70 -1.43 5.05
N GLY A 30 5.53 -1.35 6.37
CA GLY A 30 6.02 -0.22 7.18
C GLY A 30 5.38 1.12 6.79
N LEU A 31 4.18 1.07 6.21
CA LEU A 31 3.43 2.24 5.77
C LEU A 31 2.37 2.62 6.79
N PRO A 32 1.98 3.91 6.84
CA PRO A 32 0.78 4.31 7.56
C PRO A 32 -0.45 3.61 6.97
N ASP A 33 -1.37 3.20 7.84
CA ASP A 33 -2.69 2.68 7.44
C ASP A 33 -3.41 3.67 6.51
N SER A 34 -3.33 4.97 6.79
CA SER A 34 -3.82 6.05 5.93
C SER A 34 -3.27 6.00 4.49
N THR A 35 -2.01 5.62 4.31
CA THR A 35 -1.36 5.55 2.99
C THR A 35 -1.91 4.39 2.17
N ILE A 36 -1.98 3.20 2.78
CA ILE A 36 -2.61 2.02 2.16
C ILE A 36 -4.07 2.30 1.86
N TYR A 37 -4.81 2.92 2.78
CA TYR A 37 -6.22 3.24 2.59
C TYR A 37 -6.43 4.23 1.45
N THR A 38 -5.55 5.20 1.29
CA THR A 38 -5.57 6.14 0.16
C THR A 38 -5.35 5.41 -1.16
N TRP A 39 -4.48 4.40 -1.21
CA TRP A 39 -4.20 3.66 -2.44
C TRP A 39 -5.28 2.63 -2.78
N VAL A 40 -5.88 1.99 -1.78
CA VAL A 40 -7.01 1.06 -1.99
C VAL A 40 -8.28 1.80 -2.40
N LYS A 41 -8.44 3.06 -1.96
CA LYS A 41 -9.60 3.91 -2.30
C LYS A 41 -9.45 4.69 -3.61
N ALA A 42 -8.21 4.96 -4.04
CA ALA A 42 -7.90 5.67 -5.28
C ALA A 42 -8.13 4.79 -6.52
#